data_AF-H8K3U7-F1
#
_entry.id   AF-H8K3U7-F1
#
_cell.length_a   1.000
_cell.length_b   1.000
_cell.length_c   1.000
_cell.angle_alpha   90.00
_cell.angle_beta   90.00
_cell.angle_gamma   90.00
#
_symmetry.space_group_name_H-M   'P 1'
#
loop_
_entity.id
_entity.type
_entity.pdbx_description
1 polymer ?
#
loop_
_entity_poly.entity_id
_entity_poly.type
_entity_poly.pdbx_seq_one_letter_code
_entity_poly.pdbx_strand_id
1 'polypeptide(L)'
;MKAGVFSSKNLVNYSQTISDYQTIIVCLEKHVPSFVHLDFSNLHLTLPQLEEIAAKIQNNNFIGNVSWGKMPNASSELVQKIESKIILNNHNYKNHPTDFVHGLFSLHAYMDSTENDIVEFAVEKENNEKVKTRNEQLKDWKVFKIFNKPEIGRYYAVAYVNEKVKQMVLTYRGTTFEKLDLLKNSPFKSSF
;
A
#
# COMPACT_ATOMS: atom_id res chain seq x y z
N MET A 1 -1.68 1.47 30.60
CA MET A 1 -0.46 1.85 29.87
C MET A 1 -0.77 3.08 29.03
N LYS A 2 -0.04 4.18 29.24
CA LYS A 2 -0.20 5.43 28.47
C LYS A 2 0.13 5.15 27.00
N ALA A 3 -0.79 5.49 26.10
CA ALA A 3 -0.52 5.51 24.67
C ALA A 3 0.63 6.50 24.44
N GLY A 4 1.79 5.97 24.03
CA GLY A 4 2.89 6.78 23.56
C GLY A 4 2.40 7.60 22.39
N VAL A 5 2.24 8.90 22.62
CA VAL A 5 1.96 9.91 21.61
C VAL A 5 3.02 9.73 20.52
N PHE A 6 2.59 9.31 19.32
CA PHE A 6 3.41 9.38 18.13
C PHE A 6 3.86 10.85 17.99
N SER A 7 5.12 11.12 18.34
CA SER A 7 5.73 12.43 18.18
C SER A 7 5.91 12.67 16.68
N SER A 8 4.95 13.35 16.07
CA SER A 8 4.91 13.78 14.67
C SER A 8 5.96 14.84 14.30
N LYS A 9 7.02 15.02 15.10
CA LYS A 9 7.93 16.17 15.04
C LYS A 9 8.85 16.25 13.82
N ASN A 10 8.65 15.44 12.78
CA ASN A 10 9.30 15.62 11.47
C ASN A 10 8.39 15.26 10.28
N LEU A 11 7.08 15.12 10.48
CA LEU A 11 6.15 15.05 9.36
C LEU A 11 5.80 16.48 8.97
N VAL A 12 6.49 17.02 7.96
CA VAL A 12 5.93 18.12 7.19
C VAL A 12 4.53 17.69 6.79
N ASN A 13 3.53 18.43 7.25
CA ASN A 13 2.14 18.09 7.07
C ASN A 13 1.77 18.41 5.62
N TYR A 14 2.09 17.49 4.70
CA TYR A 14 1.86 17.62 3.25
C TYR A 14 0.37 17.63 2.86
N SER A 15 -0.54 17.71 3.84
CA SER A 15 -1.98 17.93 3.65
C SER A 15 -2.33 19.40 3.37
N GLN A 16 -1.35 20.32 3.47
CA GLN A 16 -1.50 21.68 2.96
C GLN A 16 -1.18 21.69 1.47
N THR A 17 -2.06 22.34 0.69
CA THR A 17 -1.87 22.64 -0.73
C THR A 17 -0.54 23.36 -0.91
N ILE A 18 0.49 22.60 -1.30
CA ILE A 18 1.79 23.15 -1.64
C ILE A 18 1.61 23.93 -2.94
N SER A 19 1.70 25.25 -2.86
CA SER A 19 1.49 26.13 -4.02
C SER A 19 2.77 26.65 -4.64
N ASP A 20 3.96 26.33 -4.09
CA ASP A 20 5.23 26.78 -4.64
C ASP A 20 5.90 25.70 -5.50
N TYR A 21 6.41 26.11 -6.66
CA TYR A 21 6.99 25.22 -7.66
C TYR A 21 8.15 24.36 -7.12
N GLN A 22 9.01 24.92 -6.26
CA GLN A 22 10.19 24.22 -5.76
C GLN A 22 9.80 23.07 -4.83
N THR A 23 8.84 23.28 -3.95
CA THR A 23 8.34 22.22 -3.08
C THR A 23 7.66 21.12 -3.90
N ILE A 24 6.90 21.45 -4.95
CA ILE A 24 6.33 20.45 -5.86
C ILE A 24 7.43 19.58 -6.47
N ILE A 25 8.49 20.19 -6.98
CA ILE A 25 9.62 19.47 -7.57
C ILE A 25 10.32 18.55 -6.56
N VAL A 26 10.58 19.05 -5.34
CA VAL A 26 11.19 18.25 -4.27
C VAL A 26 10.30 17.07 -3.88
N CYS A 27 8.99 17.27 -3.79
CA CYS A 27 8.04 16.20 -3.48
C CYS A 27 7.96 15.15 -4.60
N LEU A 28 7.98 15.59 -5.86
CA LEU A 28 8.04 14.72 -7.03
C LEU A 28 9.31 13.87 -7.03
N GLU A 29 10.47 14.47 -6.75
CA GLU A 29 11.77 13.80 -6.72
C GLU A 29 11.93 12.82 -5.56
N LYS A 30 11.40 13.17 -4.38
CA LYS A 30 11.44 12.30 -3.20
C LYS A 30 10.35 11.22 -3.21
N HIS A 31 9.46 11.22 -4.21
CA HIS A 31 8.36 10.26 -4.32
C HIS A 31 7.50 10.23 -3.05
N VAL A 32 7.17 11.41 -2.49
CA VAL A 32 6.49 11.53 -1.20
C VAL A 32 5.07 10.92 -1.28
N PRO A 33 4.75 9.85 -0.54
CA PRO A 33 3.47 9.15 -0.71
C PRO A 33 2.23 9.97 -0.33
N SER A 34 2.37 10.93 0.59
CA SER A 34 1.29 11.83 0.99
C SER A 34 1.06 12.97 -0.01
N PHE A 35 1.96 13.17 -0.97
CA PHE A 35 1.86 14.22 -1.98
C PHE A 35 1.18 13.64 -3.23
N VAL A 36 -0.15 13.55 -3.19
CA VAL A 36 -0.95 12.89 -4.24
C VAL A 36 -1.56 13.87 -5.25
N HIS A 37 -1.54 15.17 -4.96
CA HIS A 37 -2.15 16.21 -5.76
C HIS A 37 -1.12 17.25 -6.20
N LEU A 38 -1.03 17.47 -7.51
CA LEU A 38 -0.27 18.58 -8.10
C LEU A 38 -1.19 19.78 -8.29
N ASP A 39 -0.94 20.86 -7.55
CA ASP A 39 -1.71 22.10 -7.71
C ASP A 39 -0.87 23.18 -8.40
N PHE A 40 -1.19 23.45 -9.66
CA PHE A 40 -0.58 24.51 -10.47
C PHE A 40 -1.53 25.71 -10.65
N SER A 41 -2.64 25.77 -9.91
CA SER A 41 -3.70 26.77 -10.11
C SER A 41 -3.18 28.21 -10.02
N ASN A 42 -2.25 28.44 -9.11
CA ASN A 42 -1.64 29.75 -8.84
C ASN A 42 -0.24 29.92 -9.45
N LEU A 43 0.18 29.00 -10.32
CA LEU A 43 1.52 29.00 -10.91
C LEU A 43 1.48 29.34 -12.40
N HIS A 44 2.41 30.20 -12.83
CA HIS A 44 2.67 30.46 -14.24
C HIS A 44 3.85 29.61 -14.69
N LEU A 45 3.55 28.39 -15.16
CA LEU A 45 4.56 27.44 -15.59
C LEU A 45 5.15 27.83 -16.95
N THR A 46 6.47 27.93 -17.00
CA THR A 46 7.23 28.05 -18.25
C THR A 46 7.38 26.67 -18.92
N LEU A 47 7.74 26.65 -20.21
CA LEU A 47 7.95 25.40 -20.94
C LEU A 47 9.03 24.50 -20.28
N PRO A 48 10.22 25.00 -19.89
CA PRO A 48 11.22 24.18 -19.19
C PRO A 48 10.71 23.58 -17.87
N GLN A 49 9.86 24.33 -17.15
CA GLN A 49 9.27 23.83 -15.90
C GLN A 49 8.29 22.67 -16.14
N LEU A 50 7.52 22.72 -17.23
CA LEU A 50 6.64 21.61 -17.64
C LEU A 50 7.45 20.38 -18.05
N GLU A 51 8.55 20.57 -18.78
CA GLU A 51 9.46 19.47 -19.16
C GLU A 51 10.05 18.79 -17.92
N GLU A 52 10.48 19.57 -16.93
CA GLU A 52 10.99 19.04 -15.67
C GLU A 52 9.92 18.26 -14.89
N ILE A 53 8.70 18.81 -14.78
CA ILE A 53 7.57 18.12 -14.15
C ILE A 53 7.26 16.81 -14.89
N ALA A 54 7.18 16.86 -16.22
CA ALA A 54 6.89 15.71 -17.05
C ALA A 54 7.96 14.61 -16.94
N ALA A 55 9.24 14.97 -16.74
CA ALA A 55 10.32 14.03 -16.50
C ALA A 55 10.22 13.40 -15.10
N LYS A 56 10.03 14.22 -14.04
CA LYS A 56 9.98 13.74 -12.66
C LYS A 56 8.74 12.88 -12.37
N ILE A 57 7.61 13.15 -13.03
CA ILE A 57 6.40 12.37 -12.82
C ILE A 57 6.47 10.97 -13.44
N GLN A 58 7.33 10.71 -14.45
CA GLN A 58 7.38 9.41 -15.13
C GLN A 58 7.65 8.25 -14.17
N ASN A 59 8.51 8.46 -13.17
CA ASN A 59 8.87 7.44 -12.20
C ASN A 59 8.04 7.53 -10.91
N ASN A 60 7.16 8.53 -10.80
CA ASN A 60 6.33 8.76 -9.63
C ASN A 60 4.97 8.09 -9.80
N ASN A 61 4.64 7.16 -8.89
CA ASN A 61 3.40 6.39 -8.90
C ASN A 61 2.34 6.90 -7.89
N PHE A 62 2.59 8.03 -7.22
CA PHE A 62 1.74 8.57 -6.14
C PHE A 62 0.78 9.64 -6.61
N ILE A 63 1.15 10.37 -7.65
CA ILE A 63 0.31 11.46 -8.15
C ILE A 63 -0.96 10.87 -8.75
N GLY A 64 -2.09 11.25 -8.14
CA GLY A 64 -3.43 10.84 -8.56
C GLY A 64 -4.30 11.98 -9.07
N ASN A 65 -3.90 13.24 -8.86
CA ASN A 65 -4.66 14.38 -9.35
C ASN A 65 -3.77 15.56 -9.75
N VAL A 66 -4.21 16.36 -10.71
CA VAL A 66 -3.59 17.62 -11.12
C VAL A 66 -4.64 18.71 -11.29
N SER A 67 -4.38 19.90 -10.75
CA SER A 67 -5.14 21.13 -11.00
C SER A 67 -4.27 22.08 -11.82
N TRP A 68 -4.76 22.46 -13.00
CA TRP A 68 -4.08 23.42 -13.87
C TRP A 68 -4.55 24.85 -13.59
N GLY A 69 -3.62 25.80 -13.54
CA GLY A 69 -3.92 27.23 -13.50
C GLY A 69 -4.17 27.81 -14.89
N LYS A 70 -3.53 28.94 -15.19
CA LYS A 70 -3.52 29.48 -16.56
C LYS A 70 -2.79 28.49 -17.47
N MET A 71 -3.54 27.67 -18.19
CA MET A 71 -3.00 26.57 -18.98
C MET A 71 -1.97 27.10 -20.00
N PRO A 72 -0.73 26.59 -19.98
CA PRO A 72 0.07 26.55 -21.20
C PRO A 72 -0.70 25.61 -22.15
N ASN A 73 -1.14 26.12 -23.30
CA ASN A 73 -2.02 25.47 -24.28
C ASN A 73 -2.30 23.97 -24.00
N ALA A 74 -3.53 23.62 -23.62
CA ALA A 74 -3.95 22.25 -23.26
C ALA A 74 -3.64 21.19 -24.33
N SER A 75 -3.40 21.61 -25.57
CA SER A 75 -2.93 20.79 -26.69
C SER A 75 -1.44 20.48 -26.66
N SER A 76 -0.69 20.91 -25.64
CA SER A 76 0.74 20.61 -25.53
C SER A 76 0.95 19.14 -25.17
N GLU A 77 1.87 18.50 -25.88
CA GLU A 77 2.28 17.10 -25.67
C GLU A 77 2.69 16.82 -24.22
N LEU A 78 3.30 17.82 -23.55
CA LEU A 78 3.74 17.72 -22.15
C LEU A 78 2.56 17.59 -21.17
N VAL A 79 1.49 18.37 -21.36
CA VAL A 79 0.29 18.28 -20.50
C VAL A 79 -0.35 16.90 -20.65
N GLN A 80 -0.51 16.44 -21.89
CA GLN A 80 -1.07 15.10 -22.16
C GLN A 80 -0.21 13.99 -21.55
N LYS A 81 1.13 14.13 -21.60
CA LYS A 81 2.06 13.17 -20.99
C LYS A 81 1.92 13.10 -19.47
N ILE A 82 1.75 14.24 -18.81
CA ILE A 82 1.53 14.32 -17.36
C ILE A 82 0.18 13.69 -17.00
N GLU A 83 -0.90 14.09 -17.68
CA GLU A 83 -2.25 13.57 -17.41
C GLU A 83 -2.36 12.07 -17.67
N SER A 84 -1.80 11.58 -18.78
CA SER A 84 -1.78 10.14 -19.09
C SER A 84 -1.07 9.32 -18.02
N LYS A 85 0.03 9.83 -17.47
CA LYS A 85 0.73 9.18 -16.36
C LYS A 85 -0.11 9.15 -15.09
N ILE A 86 -0.83 10.23 -14.77
CA ILE A 86 -1.73 10.29 -13.62
C ILE A 86 -2.91 9.31 -13.78
N ILE A 87 -3.51 9.25 -14.98
CA ILE A 87 -4.56 8.29 -15.30
C ILE A 87 -4.06 6.85 -15.11
N LEU A 88 -2.85 6.54 -15.60
CA LEU A 88 -2.24 5.22 -15.42
C LEU A 88 -2.00 4.91 -13.93
N ASN A 89 -1.51 5.86 -13.13
CA ASN A 89 -1.34 5.69 -11.69
C ASN A 89 -2.66 5.36 -10.99
N ASN A 90 -3.73 6.12 -11.30
CA ASN A 90 -5.06 5.89 -10.75
C ASN A 90 -5.64 4.53 -11.16
N HIS A 91 -5.43 4.12 -12.41
CA HIS A 91 -5.85 2.81 -12.88
C HIS A 91 -5.12 1.68 -12.15
N ASN A 92 -3.81 1.82 -11.96
CA ASN A 92 -3.01 0.85 -11.20
C ASN A 92 -3.45 0.78 -9.74
N TYR A 93 -3.70 1.93 -9.10
CA TYR A 93 -4.17 1.97 -7.71
C TYR A 93 -5.55 1.32 -7.53
N LYS A 94 -6.45 1.50 -8.52
CA LYS A 94 -7.78 0.89 -8.48
C LYS A 94 -7.73 -0.64 -8.54
N ASN A 95 -6.76 -1.21 -9.24
CA ASN A 95 -6.72 -2.64 -9.55
C ASN A 95 -5.67 -3.43 -8.74
N HIS A 96 -4.86 -2.76 -7.92
CA HIS A 96 -3.81 -3.39 -7.14
C HIS A 96 -3.86 -3.01 -5.64
N PRO A 97 -3.51 -3.93 -4.73
CA PRO A 97 -3.27 -5.35 -5.01
C PRO A 97 -4.52 -6.05 -5.54
N THR A 98 -4.33 -7.11 -6.31
CA THR A 98 -5.46 -7.82 -6.93
C THR A 98 -6.26 -8.58 -5.88
N ASP A 99 -7.52 -8.88 -6.15
CA ASP A 99 -8.35 -9.74 -5.29
C ASP A 99 -7.69 -11.09 -5.00
N PHE A 100 -6.93 -11.61 -5.97
CA PHE A 100 -6.14 -12.82 -5.80
C PHE A 100 -5.07 -12.66 -4.72
N VAL A 101 -4.31 -11.56 -4.74
CA VAL A 101 -3.31 -11.25 -3.70
C VAL A 101 -3.96 -11.05 -2.33
N HIS A 102 -5.13 -10.42 -2.26
CA HIS A 102 -5.92 -10.33 -1.03
C HIS A 102 -6.33 -11.72 -0.49
N GLY A 103 -6.71 -12.64 -1.39
CA GLY A 103 -6.98 -14.04 -1.04
C GLY A 103 -5.74 -14.75 -0.48
N LEU A 104 -4.57 -14.52 -1.05
CA LEU A 104 -3.30 -15.06 -0.54
C LEU A 104 -2.97 -14.52 0.86
N PHE A 105 -3.13 -13.23 1.11
CA PHE A 105 -2.93 -12.68 2.46
C PHE A 105 -3.92 -13.23 3.49
N SER A 106 -5.17 -13.45 3.06
CA SER A 106 -6.20 -14.07 3.89
C SER A 106 -5.82 -15.48 4.32
N LEU A 107 -5.19 -16.24 3.43
CA LEU A 107 -4.63 -17.56 3.75
C LEU A 107 -3.37 -17.46 4.64
N HIS A 108 -2.44 -16.58 4.27
CA HIS A 108 -1.17 -16.41 4.97
C HIS A 108 -1.37 -15.95 6.43
N ALA A 109 -2.42 -15.18 6.74
CA ALA A 109 -2.71 -14.76 8.12
C ALA A 109 -2.98 -15.93 9.09
N TYR A 110 -3.32 -17.13 8.60
CA TYR A 110 -3.45 -18.34 9.44
C TYR A 110 -2.13 -19.08 9.67
N MET A 111 -1.05 -18.65 9.02
CA MET A 111 0.29 -19.18 9.23
C MET A 111 1.00 -18.40 10.34
N ASP A 112 1.92 -19.07 11.03
CA ASP A 112 2.84 -18.39 11.94
C ASP A 112 3.84 -17.59 11.12
N SER A 113 4.02 -16.33 11.49
CA SER A 113 4.97 -15.42 10.83
C SER A 113 5.58 -14.49 11.87
N THR A 114 6.67 -13.84 11.50
CA THR A 114 7.34 -12.81 12.29
C THR A 114 7.44 -11.51 11.50
N GLU A 115 7.63 -10.39 12.20
CA GLU A 115 7.78 -9.09 11.55
C GLU A 115 9.04 -9.07 10.68
N ASN A 116 8.91 -8.48 9.50
CA ASN A 116 9.89 -8.42 8.41
C ASN A 116 10.08 -9.69 7.57
N ASP A 117 9.34 -10.77 7.86
CA ASP A 117 9.37 -11.96 7.01
C ASP A 117 8.89 -11.65 5.60
N ILE A 118 9.52 -12.31 4.62
CA ILE A 118 9.03 -12.34 3.24
C ILE A 118 7.75 -13.17 3.21
N VAL A 119 6.72 -12.69 2.52
CA VAL A 119 5.47 -13.43 2.41
C VAL A 119 5.63 -14.53 1.38
N GLU A 120 5.73 -15.77 1.83
CA GLU A 120 5.85 -16.93 0.94
C GLU A 120 5.18 -18.18 1.52
N PHE A 121 4.77 -19.09 0.64
CA PHE A 121 4.27 -20.41 1.00
C PHE A 121 5.36 -21.45 0.76
N ALA A 122 5.55 -22.35 1.73
CA ALA A 122 6.51 -23.44 1.62
C ALA A 122 6.18 -24.35 0.42
N VAL A 123 7.21 -24.72 -0.35
CA VAL A 123 7.09 -25.69 -1.43
C VAL A 123 7.13 -27.09 -0.81
N GLU A 124 5.96 -27.67 -0.54
CA GLU A 124 5.90 -29.10 -0.22
C GLU A 124 6.35 -29.89 -1.46
N LYS A 125 7.57 -30.46 -1.38
CA LYS A 125 8.23 -31.43 -2.27
C LYS A 125 7.97 -31.25 -3.78
N GLU A 126 8.96 -30.68 -4.45
CA GLU A 126 9.27 -30.70 -5.89
C GLU A 126 8.08 -30.69 -6.88
N ASN A 127 7.93 -29.54 -7.55
CA ASN A 127 7.09 -29.30 -8.74
C ASN A 127 5.60 -28.95 -8.54
N ASN A 128 5.21 -28.35 -7.41
CA ASN A 128 3.91 -27.69 -7.36
C ASN A 128 3.96 -26.30 -8.01
N GLU A 129 3.71 -26.25 -9.33
CA GLU A 129 3.63 -25.02 -10.15
C GLU A 129 2.74 -23.95 -9.50
N LYS A 130 1.65 -24.36 -8.82
CA LYS A 130 0.74 -23.44 -8.13
C LYS A 130 1.42 -22.68 -6.98
N VAL A 131 2.32 -23.32 -6.23
CA VAL A 131 3.05 -22.64 -5.13
C VAL A 131 4.04 -21.64 -5.69
N LYS A 132 4.73 -21.99 -6.78
CA LYS A 132 5.62 -21.06 -7.50
C LYS A 132 4.85 -19.82 -7.97
N THR A 133 3.68 -20.01 -8.59
CA THR A 133 2.84 -18.89 -9.04
C THR A 133 2.36 -18.01 -7.88
N ARG A 134 2.00 -18.59 -6.72
CA ARG A 134 1.62 -17.82 -5.53
C ARG A 134 2.78 -16.96 -5.03
N ASN A 135 3.97 -17.54 -4.86
CA ASN A 135 5.13 -16.83 -4.34
C ASN A 135 5.62 -15.76 -5.32
N GLU A 136 5.51 -15.99 -6.64
CA GLU A 136 5.80 -14.97 -7.65
C GLU A 136 4.91 -13.73 -7.50
N GLN A 137 3.63 -13.91 -7.19
CA GLN A 137 2.70 -12.81 -6.93
C GLN A 137 2.99 -12.08 -5.59
N LEU A 138 3.75 -12.70 -4.69
CA LEU A 138 4.04 -12.19 -3.34
C LEU A 138 5.50 -11.71 -3.16
N LYS A 139 6.38 -11.88 -4.14
CA LYS A 139 7.84 -11.66 -4.03
C LYS A 139 8.29 -10.29 -3.51
N ASP A 140 7.47 -9.26 -3.71
CA ASP A 140 7.76 -7.88 -3.30
C ASP A 140 7.06 -7.50 -1.96
N TRP A 141 6.39 -8.46 -1.30
CA TRP A 141 5.63 -8.26 -0.06
C TRP A 141 6.35 -8.80 1.17
N LYS A 142 6.23 -8.07 2.27
CA LYS A 142 6.76 -8.44 3.59
C LYS A 142 5.71 -8.27 4.68
N VAL A 143 5.84 -9.04 5.75
CA VAL A 143 5.12 -8.82 7.00
C VAL A 143 5.65 -7.54 7.63
N PHE A 144 4.85 -6.49 7.67
CA PHE A 144 5.23 -5.23 8.30
C PHE A 144 5.02 -5.26 9.81
N LYS A 145 3.87 -5.77 10.25
CA LYS A 145 3.48 -5.76 11.66
C LYS A 145 2.45 -6.83 11.97
N ILE A 146 2.59 -7.46 13.13
CA ILE A 146 1.62 -8.43 13.64
C ILE A 146 0.88 -7.84 14.83
N PHE A 147 -0.44 -7.89 14.77
CA PHE A 147 -1.34 -7.45 15.83
C PHE A 147 -1.95 -8.70 16.47
N ASN A 148 -1.34 -9.18 17.54
CA ASN A 148 -1.84 -10.34 18.29
C ASN A 148 -2.24 -9.93 19.71
N LYS A 149 -3.43 -10.35 20.14
CA LYS A 149 -3.84 -10.32 21.55
C LYS A 149 -3.97 -11.76 22.06
N PRO A 150 -3.16 -12.18 23.06
CA PRO A 150 -2.98 -13.59 23.44
C PRO A 150 -4.15 -14.23 24.21
N GLU A 151 -5.36 -13.66 24.18
CA GLU A 151 -6.53 -14.20 24.88
C GLU A 151 -7.46 -14.92 23.90
N ILE A 152 -8.07 -16.04 24.34
CA ILE A 152 -9.02 -16.84 23.55
C ILE A 152 -10.13 -15.94 22.99
N GLY A 153 -10.39 -16.04 21.68
CA GLY A 153 -11.42 -15.27 20.98
C GLY A 153 -11.01 -13.85 20.58
N ARG A 154 -9.73 -13.47 20.69
CA ARG A 154 -9.27 -12.13 20.29
C ARG A 154 -8.51 -12.07 18.97
N TYR A 155 -8.56 -10.84 18.46
CA TYR A 155 -8.04 -10.28 17.21
C TYR A 155 -6.61 -10.70 16.89
N TYR A 156 -6.44 -11.35 15.73
CA TYR A 156 -5.16 -11.47 15.05
C TYR A 156 -5.26 -10.80 13.69
N ALA A 157 -4.34 -9.86 13.44
CA ALA A 157 -4.22 -9.22 12.15
C ALA A 157 -2.76 -9.07 11.77
N VAL A 158 -2.51 -9.05 10.47
CA VAL A 158 -1.19 -8.88 9.88
C VAL A 158 -1.26 -7.72 8.90
N ALA A 159 -0.38 -6.74 9.08
CA ALA A 159 -0.13 -5.74 8.07
C ALA A 159 1.00 -6.23 7.16
N TYR A 160 0.74 -6.22 5.86
CA TYR A 160 1.71 -6.51 4.81
C TYR A 160 2.08 -5.23 4.09
N VAL A 161 3.34 -5.10 3.69
CA VAL A 161 3.82 -3.95 2.93
C VAL A 161 4.53 -4.40 1.67
N ASN A 162 4.28 -3.68 0.58
CA ASN A 162 5.10 -3.71 -0.62
C ASN A 162 5.72 -2.34 -0.80
N GLU A 163 6.99 -2.19 -0.43
CA GLU A 163 7.68 -0.90 -0.42
C GLU A 163 8.02 -0.39 -1.83
N LYS A 164 8.01 -1.27 -2.83
CA LYS A 164 8.31 -0.93 -4.22
C LYS A 164 7.15 -0.19 -4.88
N VAL A 165 5.93 -0.68 -4.66
CA VAL A 165 4.70 0.00 -5.10
C VAL A 165 4.02 0.81 -3.99
N LYS A 166 4.65 0.87 -2.79
CA LYS A 166 4.17 1.54 -1.57
C LYS A 166 2.72 1.21 -1.21
N GLN A 167 2.36 -0.06 -1.35
CA GLN A 167 1.05 -0.57 -0.95
C GLN A 167 1.13 -1.18 0.45
N MET A 168 0.02 -1.11 1.17
CA MET A 168 -0.14 -1.77 2.46
C MET A 168 -1.48 -2.48 2.49
N VAL A 169 -1.49 -3.71 2.99
CA VAL A 169 -2.72 -4.49 3.19
C VAL A 169 -2.79 -4.91 4.66
N LEU A 170 -3.91 -4.57 5.31
CA LEU A 170 -4.22 -5.09 6.63
C LEU A 170 -5.20 -6.25 6.49
N THR A 171 -4.75 -7.44 6.87
CA THR A 171 -5.58 -8.64 6.88
C THR A 171 -5.91 -9.01 8.31
N TYR A 172 -7.18 -9.23 8.59
CA TYR A 172 -7.63 -9.83 9.84
C TYR A 172 -7.97 -11.30 9.60
N ARG A 173 -7.63 -12.17 10.54
CA ARG A 173 -8.18 -13.54 10.57
C ARG A 173 -9.35 -13.59 11.55
N GLY A 174 -10.31 -14.46 11.23
CA GLY A 174 -11.40 -14.78 12.15
C GLY A 174 -10.90 -15.62 13.34
N THR A 175 -11.82 -16.02 14.21
CA THR A 175 -11.49 -16.90 15.34
C THR A 175 -10.91 -18.21 14.82
N THR A 176 -9.67 -18.52 15.20
CA THR A 176 -9.12 -19.86 15.07
C THR A 176 -9.82 -20.73 16.11
N PHE A 177 -10.75 -21.58 15.69
CA PHE A 177 -11.26 -22.64 16.56
C PHE A 177 -10.12 -23.63 16.77
N GLU A 178 -9.54 -23.64 17.96
CA GLU A 178 -8.67 -24.75 18.34
C GLU A 178 -9.54 -26.01 18.48
N LYS A 179 -9.01 -27.19 18.15
CA LYS A 179 -9.73 -28.47 18.41
C LYS A 179 -10.21 -28.58 19.87
N LEU A 180 -9.54 -27.92 20.80
CA LEU A 180 -9.91 -27.80 22.20
C LEU A 180 -11.19 -26.97 22.43
N ASP A 181 -11.50 -25.99 21.58
CA ASP A 181 -12.75 -25.20 21.67
C ASP A 181 -13.96 -26.02 21.26
N LEU A 182 -13.81 -26.94 20.30
CA LEU A 182 -14.85 -27.92 19.94
C LEU A 182 -15.14 -28.87 21.11
N LEU A 183 -14.12 -29.25 21.89
CA LEU A 183 -14.28 -30.14 23.05
C LEU A 183 -14.83 -29.40 24.28
N LYS A 184 -14.51 -28.11 24.47
CA LYS A 184 -15.02 -27.32 25.61
C LYS A 184 -16.50 -26.93 25.47
N ASN A 185 -16.95 -26.69 24.24
CA ASN A 185 -18.31 -26.23 23.91
C ASN A 185 -19.18 -27.31 23.23
N SER A 186 -18.70 -28.56 23.16
CA SER A 186 -19.54 -29.67 22.71
C SER A 186 -20.67 -29.92 23.72
N PRO A 187 -21.93 -30.04 23.28
CA PRO A 187 -23.04 -30.48 24.14
C PRO A 187 -22.86 -31.93 24.63
N PHE A 188 -21.86 -32.65 24.13
CA PHE A 188 -21.51 -34.01 24.55
C PHE A 188 -20.47 -34.04 25.68
N LYS A 189 -20.56 -33.13 26.66
CA LYS A 189 -20.01 -33.40 28.00
C LYS A 189 -20.96 -34.37 28.72
N SER A 190 -21.01 -35.61 28.26
CA SER A 190 -21.49 -36.71 29.08
C SER A 190 -20.39 -37.07 30.06
N SER A 191 -20.63 -36.73 31.31
CA SER A 191 -20.00 -37.23 32.53
C SER A 191 -19.58 -38.71 32.45
N PHE A 192 -18.33 -38.96 32.87
CA PHE A 192 -17.71 -40.24 33.30
C PHE A 192 -17.89 -41.48 32.42
#